data_AF-A0A2V8MRB9-F1
#
_entry.id   AF-A0A2V8MRB9-F1
#
_cell.length_a   1.000
_cell.length_b   1.000
_cell.length_c   1.000
_cell.angle_alpha   90.00
_cell.angle_beta   90.00
_cell.angle_gamma   90.00
#
_symmetry.space_group_name_H-M   'P 1'
#
loop_
_entity.id
_entity.type
_entity.pdbx_description
1 polymer ?
#
loop_
_entity_poly.entity_id
_entity_poly.type
_entity_poly.pdbx_seq_one_letter_code
_entity_poly.pdbx_strand_id
1 'polypeptide(L)'
;MRPRQKRDYKPIAVVTRNAFDQTHAAKFGGSEYFTYTTRRKMPIMIYLAGPDVFLPNAIEVGKKKMAICEEFGFEGLFPADNDFGAKAGSAAIFRANCAKMKRADIGVFNLSPFRGPSADPGTVFELGFLFSQNRPVYGYSNARKSYVTRVAAAAGPLQHRDGRPVDRDDRAVENFDLNDNLMIVEAIRASGGEIAFPPEGQDAFASTALETIPAFRACLEIVRRRFH
;
A
#
# COMPACT_ATOMS: atom_id res chain seq x y z
N MET A 1 -34.65 21.67 7.73
CA MET A 1 -34.17 20.30 7.42
C MET A 1 -34.72 19.86 6.07
N ARG A 2 -33.87 19.44 5.13
CA ARG A 2 -34.29 18.69 3.92
C ARG A 2 -33.44 17.42 3.85
N PRO A 3 -34.00 16.24 3.53
CA PRO A 3 -33.27 14.99 3.61
C PRO A 3 -32.36 14.80 2.40
N ARG A 4 -31.12 14.35 2.61
CA ARG A 4 -30.20 13.95 1.54
C ARG A 4 -30.66 12.63 0.95
N GLN A 5 -31.01 12.64 -0.34
CA GLN A 5 -31.24 11.44 -1.14
C GLN A 5 -29.97 10.59 -1.22
N LYS A 6 -30.06 9.32 -0.81
CA LYS A 6 -29.07 8.28 -1.17
C LYS A 6 -29.17 8.03 -2.67
N ARG A 7 -28.06 8.16 -3.40
CA ARG A 7 -27.96 7.68 -4.79
C ARG A 7 -27.38 6.27 -4.76
N ASP A 8 -28.22 5.30 -5.07
CA ASP A 8 -27.79 3.94 -5.39
C ASP A 8 -27.04 3.95 -6.72
N TYR A 9 -25.81 3.43 -6.73
CA TYR A 9 -24.97 3.35 -7.92
C TYR A 9 -24.94 1.90 -8.42
N LYS A 10 -25.56 1.64 -9.58
CA LYS A 10 -25.34 0.41 -10.34
C LYS A 10 -24.20 0.62 -11.34
N PRO A 11 -23.19 -0.26 -11.43
CA PRO A 11 -22.13 -0.12 -12.42
C PRO A 11 -22.65 -0.53 -13.80
N ILE A 12 -22.38 0.32 -14.80
CA ILE A 12 -22.53 0.00 -16.23
C ILE A 12 -21.15 -0.39 -16.75
N ALA A 13 -21.00 -1.65 -17.14
CA ALA A 13 -19.81 -2.15 -17.81
C ALA A 13 -19.77 -1.66 -19.26
N VAL A 14 -18.65 -1.07 -19.67
CA VAL A 14 -18.35 -0.83 -21.09
C VAL A 14 -17.27 -1.81 -21.49
N VAL A 15 -17.63 -2.76 -22.34
CA VAL A 15 -16.74 -3.78 -22.91
C VAL A 15 -16.30 -3.28 -24.29
N THR A 16 -15.01 -2.98 -24.45
CA THR A 16 -14.39 -2.88 -25.78
C THR A 16 -13.59 -4.14 -26.05
N ARG A 17 -14.05 -4.92 -27.04
CA ARG A 17 -13.46 -6.17 -27.51
C ARG A 17 -12.15 -5.93 -28.25
N ASN A 18 -11.04 -6.48 -27.73
CA ASN A 18 -9.92 -7.02 -28.51
C ASN A 18 -9.18 -8.06 -27.65
N ALA A 19 -9.01 -9.27 -28.19
CA ALA A 19 -8.77 -10.50 -27.43
C ALA A 19 -7.38 -10.68 -26.76
N PHE A 20 -6.56 -9.64 -26.63
CA PHE A 20 -5.25 -9.71 -25.94
C PHE A 20 -4.87 -8.43 -25.16
N ASP A 21 -5.80 -7.48 -25.02
CA ASP A 21 -5.60 -6.24 -24.26
C ASP A 21 -6.73 -6.14 -23.23
N GLN A 22 -6.41 -6.29 -21.95
CA GLN A 22 -7.33 -5.88 -20.88
C GLN A 22 -6.87 -4.53 -20.35
N THR A 23 -7.42 -3.46 -20.91
CA THR A 23 -7.31 -2.13 -20.31
C THR A 23 -8.24 -2.07 -19.12
N HIS A 24 -7.66 -1.89 -17.94
CA HIS A 24 -8.43 -1.74 -16.71
C HIS A 24 -8.45 -0.25 -16.34
N ALA A 25 -9.64 0.33 -16.31
CA ALA A 25 -9.85 1.71 -15.88
C ALA A 25 -10.40 1.75 -14.45
N ALA A 26 -9.69 2.38 -13.52
CA ALA A 26 -10.28 2.77 -12.24
C ALA A 26 -10.94 4.15 -12.40
N LYS A 27 -12.24 4.23 -12.12
CA LYS A 27 -13.02 5.47 -12.20
C LYS A 27 -13.07 6.12 -10.83
N PHE A 28 -12.62 7.36 -10.73
CA PHE A 28 -12.79 8.20 -9.54
C PHE A 28 -13.62 9.43 -9.95
N GLY A 29 -14.75 9.66 -9.28
CA GLY A 29 -15.57 10.86 -9.53
C GLY A 29 -16.09 11.07 -10.97
N GLY A 30 -16.19 10.01 -11.79
CA GLY A 30 -16.64 10.11 -13.18
C GLY A 30 -15.55 10.37 -14.22
N SER A 31 -14.29 10.45 -13.81
CA SER A 31 -13.11 10.59 -14.69
C SER A 31 -12.22 9.34 -14.63
N GLU A 32 -11.69 8.89 -15.77
CA GLU A 32 -10.70 7.82 -15.86
C GLU A 32 -9.34 8.37 -15.44
N TYR A 33 -9.02 8.26 -14.15
CA TYR A 33 -7.74 8.75 -13.61
C TYR A 33 -6.60 7.75 -13.76
N PHE A 34 -6.93 6.50 -14.06
CA PHE A 34 -5.95 5.43 -14.01
C PHE A 34 -6.33 4.33 -15.00
N THR A 35 -5.57 4.26 -16.09
CA THR A 35 -5.63 3.17 -17.07
C THR A 35 -4.29 2.46 -17.07
N TYR A 36 -4.29 1.16 -16.82
CA TYR A 36 -3.12 0.32 -17.08
C TYR A 36 -3.48 -0.76 -18.10
N THR A 37 -2.50 -1.09 -18.91
CA THR A 37 -2.63 -2.06 -19.98
C THR A 37 -1.85 -3.30 -19.59
N THR A 38 -2.52 -4.44 -19.44
CA THR A 38 -1.86 -5.73 -19.19
C THR A 38 -1.26 -6.29 -20.48
N ARG A 39 -0.32 -5.58 -21.11
CA ARG A 39 0.51 -6.13 -22.19
C ARG A 39 1.81 -6.65 -21.61
N ARG A 40 1.83 -7.77 -20.87
CA ARG A 40 3.11 -8.45 -20.62
C ARG A 40 3.06 -9.90 -20.16
N LYS A 41 4.16 -10.56 -20.55
CA LYS A 41 4.65 -11.91 -20.29
C LYS A 41 4.64 -12.20 -18.79
N MET A 42 4.04 -13.32 -18.39
CA MET A 42 4.18 -13.84 -17.03
C MET A 42 5.64 -14.19 -16.71
N PRO A 43 6.06 -14.08 -15.44
CA PRO A 43 5.27 -13.68 -14.26
C PRO A 43 5.12 -12.16 -14.10
N ILE A 44 4.07 -11.72 -13.40
CA ILE A 44 3.89 -10.31 -12.98
C ILE A 44 4.94 -9.98 -11.91
N MET A 45 5.68 -8.88 -12.10
CA MET A 45 6.70 -8.43 -11.16
C MET A 45 6.09 -7.48 -10.10
N ILE A 46 6.26 -7.82 -8.83
CA ILE A 46 5.75 -7.06 -7.68
C ILE A 46 6.89 -6.39 -6.94
N TYR A 47 6.93 -5.06 -6.91
CA TYR A 47 7.82 -4.36 -5.98
C TYR A 47 7.33 -4.47 -4.55
N LEU A 48 8.17 -4.95 -3.65
CA LEU A 48 7.84 -5.16 -2.24
C LEU A 48 8.50 -4.07 -1.40
N ALA A 49 7.72 -3.15 -0.86
CA ALA A 49 8.24 -2.06 -0.04
C ALA A 49 7.69 -2.11 1.38
N GLY A 50 8.47 -1.62 2.33
CA GLY A 50 8.11 -1.71 3.73
C GLY A 50 9.28 -1.54 4.68
N PRO A 51 8.99 -1.32 5.97
CA PRO A 51 10.02 -1.24 7.00
C PRO A 51 10.64 -2.61 7.36
N ASP A 52 10.32 -3.67 6.61
CA ASP A 52 10.91 -5.00 6.75
C ASP A 52 12.43 -5.00 6.63
N VAL A 53 12.99 -4.06 5.85
CA VAL A 53 14.44 -3.89 5.67
C VAL A 53 15.15 -3.47 6.96
N PHE A 54 14.42 -3.00 7.97
CA PHE A 54 14.96 -2.61 9.28
C PHE A 54 14.90 -3.75 10.31
N LEU A 55 14.37 -4.92 9.94
CA LEU A 55 14.39 -6.09 10.81
C LEU A 55 15.80 -6.66 10.94
N PRO A 56 16.19 -7.18 12.12
CA PRO A 56 17.48 -7.85 12.29
C PRO A 56 17.71 -9.00 11.28
N ASN A 57 16.63 -9.65 10.86
CA ASN A 57 16.62 -10.74 9.88
C ASN A 57 16.00 -10.32 8.53
N ALA A 58 16.19 -9.06 8.11
CA ALA A 58 15.61 -8.50 6.88
C ALA A 58 15.82 -9.36 5.61
N ILE A 59 17.00 -10.01 5.48
CA ILE A 59 17.30 -10.88 4.34
C ILE A 59 16.39 -12.12 4.33
N GLU A 60 16.19 -12.76 5.49
CA GLU A 60 15.32 -13.93 5.62
C GLU A 60 13.86 -13.58 5.36
N VAL A 61 13.40 -12.44 5.89
CA VAL A 61 12.05 -11.92 5.67
C VAL A 61 11.84 -11.59 4.18
N GLY A 62 12.82 -10.95 3.53
CA GLY A 62 12.78 -10.68 2.10
C GLY A 62 12.65 -11.95 1.27
N LYS A 63 13.52 -12.95 1.52
CA LYS A 63 13.45 -14.28 0.86
C LYS A 63 12.10 -14.96 1.07
N LYS A 64 11.58 -14.93 2.30
CA LYS A 64 10.27 -15.48 2.64
C LYS A 64 9.15 -14.80 1.85
N LYS A 65 9.15 -13.46 1.74
CA LYS A 65 8.12 -12.74 0.97
C LYS A 65 8.21 -12.99 -0.53
N MET A 66 9.42 -13.11 -1.08
CA MET A 66 9.61 -13.48 -2.49
C MET A 66 9.11 -14.89 -2.77
N ALA A 67 9.41 -15.88 -1.91
CA ALA A 67 8.88 -17.24 -2.03
C ALA A 67 7.35 -17.27 -1.96
N ILE A 68 6.74 -16.44 -1.10
CA ILE A 68 5.27 -16.30 -1.05
C ILE A 68 4.74 -15.69 -2.36
N CYS A 69 5.40 -14.71 -2.96
CA CYS A 69 5.00 -14.21 -4.29
C CYS A 69 4.99 -15.35 -5.33
N GLU A 70 6.01 -16.21 -5.32
CA GLU A 70 6.10 -17.35 -6.24
C GLU A 70 4.94 -18.35 -6.05
N GLU A 71 4.55 -18.64 -4.79
CA GLU A 71 3.36 -19.46 -4.48
C GLU A 71 2.08 -18.90 -5.12
N PHE A 72 2.01 -17.59 -5.33
CA PHE A 72 0.88 -16.90 -5.93
C PHE A 72 1.01 -16.69 -7.46
N GLY A 73 2.11 -17.17 -8.08
CA GLY A 73 2.37 -17.00 -9.51
C GLY A 73 3.02 -15.66 -9.89
N PHE A 74 3.61 -14.95 -8.92
CA PHE A 74 4.24 -13.65 -9.09
C PHE A 74 5.75 -13.70 -8.85
N GLU A 75 6.49 -12.72 -9.38
CA GLU A 75 7.91 -12.51 -9.08
C GLU A 75 8.05 -11.32 -8.10
N GLY A 76 8.53 -11.57 -6.89
CA GLY A 76 8.75 -10.52 -5.88
C GLY A 76 10.09 -9.80 -6.08
N LEU A 77 10.08 -8.47 -6.06
CA LEU A 77 11.27 -7.62 -6.13
C LEU A 77 11.50 -6.93 -4.77
N PHE A 78 12.32 -7.53 -3.91
CA PHE A 78 12.61 -6.98 -2.58
C PHE A 78 13.83 -6.03 -2.59
N PRO A 79 13.77 -4.83 -1.95
CA PRO A 79 14.85 -3.84 -1.90
C PRO A 79 16.18 -4.41 -1.42
N ALA A 80 16.16 -5.20 -0.34
CA ALA A 80 17.37 -5.71 0.34
C ALA A 80 18.00 -6.95 -0.31
N ASP A 81 17.53 -7.40 -1.48
CA ASP A 81 18.20 -8.45 -2.27
C ASP A 81 19.42 -7.91 -3.03
N ASN A 82 19.74 -6.64 -2.87
CA ASN A 82 21.01 -6.16 -3.39
C ASN A 82 22.09 -6.59 -2.40
N ASP A 83 23.06 -7.38 -2.87
CA ASP A 83 24.33 -7.74 -2.20
C ASP A 83 25.25 -6.51 -2.03
N PHE A 84 24.65 -5.40 -1.65
CA PHE A 84 25.29 -4.24 -1.13
C PHE A 84 25.72 -4.61 0.28
N GLY A 85 26.87 -5.28 0.41
CA GLY A 85 27.57 -5.33 1.69
C GLY A 85 27.68 -3.94 2.32
N ALA A 86 28.17 -3.84 3.55
CA ALA A 86 28.18 -2.63 4.39
C ALA A 86 28.81 -1.33 3.80
N LYS A 87 29.17 -1.30 2.51
CA LYS A 87 29.86 -0.23 1.78
C LYS A 87 29.04 0.47 0.68
N ALA A 88 27.80 0.08 0.38
CA ALA A 88 27.03 0.82 -0.62
C ALA A 88 26.56 2.17 -0.06
N GLY A 89 26.94 3.27 -0.71
CA GLY A 89 26.46 4.60 -0.34
C GLY A 89 24.95 4.76 -0.58
N SER A 90 24.31 5.66 0.17
CA SER A 90 22.86 5.93 0.09
C SER A 90 22.35 6.18 -1.33
N ALA A 91 23.13 6.88 -2.17
CA ALA A 91 22.77 7.14 -3.56
C ALA A 91 22.75 5.87 -4.43
N ALA A 92 23.60 4.88 -4.15
CA ALA A 92 23.61 3.61 -4.87
C ALA A 92 22.37 2.79 -4.51
N ILE A 93 22.02 2.72 -3.22
CA ILE A 93 20.82 2.05 -2.72
C ILE A 93 19.56 2.68 -3.33
N PHE A 94 19.46 4.01 -3.29
CA PHE A 94 18.34 4.75 -3.89
C PHE A 94 18.19 4.43 -5.38
N ARG A 95 19.28 4.51 -6.17
CA ARG A 95 19.24 4.19 -7.61
C ARG A 95 18.82 2.74 -7.87
N ALA A 96 19.27 1.79 -7.06
CA ALA A 96 18.92 0.39 -7.19
C ALA A 96 17.43 0.15 -6.89
N ASN A 97 16.87 0.77 -5.86
CA ASN A 97 15.44 0.71 -5.56
C ASN A 97 14.61 1.35 -6.68
N CYS A 98 15.02 2.52 -7.20
CA CYS A 98 14.37 3.12 -8.36
C CYS A 98 14.42 2.22 -9.60
N ALA A 99 15.53 1.50 -9.84
CA ALA A 99 15.64 0.56 -10.94
C ALA A 99 14.71 -0.66 -10.77
N LYS A 100 14.60 -1.21 -9.55
CA LYS A 100 13.64 -2.27 -9.21
C LYS A 100 12.20 -1.80 -9.41
N MET A 101 11.84 -0.63 -8.87
CA MET A 101 10.52 -0.04 -9.08
C MET A 101 10.22 0.11 -10.57
N LYS A 102 11.12 0.68 -11.38
CA LYS A 102 10.94 0.82 -12.85
C LYS A 102 10.73 -0.50 -13.58
N ARG A 103 11.20 -1.63 -13.05
CA ARG A 103 10.95 -2.96 -13.62
C ARG A 103 9.62 -3.57 -13.19
N ALA A 104 9.13 -3.25 -11.99
CA ALA A 104 7.89 -3.80 -11.46
C ALA A 104 6.66 -3.42 -12.29
N ASP A 105 5.69 -4.32 -12.33
CA ASP A 105 4.38 -4.07 -12.94
C ASP A 105 3.40 -3.48 -11.91
N ILE A 106 3.52 -3.90 -10.64
CA ILE A 106 2.72 -3.43 -9.50
C ILE A 106 3.59 -3.22 -8.25
N GLY A 107 3.05 -2.51 -7.25
CA GLY A 107 3.66 -2.38 -5.93
C GLY A 107 2.79 -2.94 -4.80
N VAL A 108 3.40 -3.58 -3.81
CA VAL A 108 2.76 -4.04 -2.57
C VAL A 108 3.53 -3.46 -1.38
N PHE A 109 2.86 -2.62 -0.59
CA PHE A 109 3.47 -1.76 0.43
C PHE A 109 3.04 -2.18 1.84
N ASN A 110 4.01 -2.44 2.71
CA ASN A 110 3.78 -2.60 4.14
C ASN A 110 3.58 -1.22 4.79
N LEU A 111 2.33 -0.87 5.06
CA LEU A 111 1.90 0.38 5.67
C LEU A 111 1.76 0.27 7.20
N SER A 112 2.30 -0.79 7.79
CA SER A 112 2.33 -0.93 9.25
C SER A 112 3.03 0.29 9.88
N PRO A 113 2.51 0.85 10.99
CA PRO A 113 3.11 1.99 11.65
C PRO A 113 4.59 1.72 12.00
N PHE A 114 5.46 2.64 11.62
CA PHE A 114 6.89 2.51 11.84
C PHE A 114 7.46 3.79 12.46
N ARG A 115 7.97 3.68 13.70
CA ARG A 115 8.51 4.82 14.49
C ARG A 115 7.52 5.99 14.63
N GLY A 116 6.22 5.71 14.56
CA GLY A 116 5.16 6.71 14.63
C GLY A 116 3.79 6.11 14.29
N PRO A 117 2.75 6.94 14.23
CA PRO A 117 1.38 6.50 13.95
C PRO A 117 1.10 6.28 12.45
N SER A 118 2.08 6.44 11.58
CA SER A 118 1.96 6.34 10.11
C SER A 118 2.99 5.34 9.56
N ALA A 119 2.83 4.95 8.29
CA ALA A 119 3.78 4.14 7.54
C ALA A 119 5.19 4.77 7.47
N ASP A 120 6.17 3.93 7.14
CA ASP A 120 7.56 4.37 6.91
C ASP A 120 7.65 5.41 5.76
N PRO A 121 8.29 6.57 5.97
CA PRO A 121 8.43 7.60 4.93
C PRO A 121 9.10 7.12 3.63
N GLY A 122 10.05 6.17 3.73
CA GLY A 122 10.70 5.58 2.55
C GLY A 122 9.70 4.80 1.70
N THR A 123 8.90 3.97 2.34
CA THR A 123 7.80 3.21 1.74
C THR A 123 6.75 4.13 1.11
N VAL A 124 6.41 5.25 1.76
CA VAL A 124 5.46 6.25 1.22
C VAL A 124 6.01 6.93 -0.04
N PHE A 125 7.31 7.25 -0.06
CA PHE A 125 7.97 7.76 -1.26
C PHE A 125 7.90 6.76 -2.42
N GLU A 126 8.21 5.49 -2.16
CA GLU A 126 8.20 4.42 -3.16
C GLU A 126 6.77 4.16 -3.70
N LEU A 127 5.75 4.27 -2.86
CA LEU A 127 4.33 4.21 -3.25
C LEU A 127 3.98 5.35 -4.19
N GLY A 128 4.31 6.59 -3.83
CA GLY A 128 4.08 7.75 -4.68
C GLY A 128 4.82 7.64 -6.02
N PHE A 129 6.04 7.13 -6.01
CA PHE A 129 6.82 6.87 -7.23
C PHE A 129 6.09 5.92 -8.17
N LEU A 130 5.64 4.75 -7.70
CA LEU A 130 4.93 3.78 -8.56
C LEU A 130 3.54 4.29 -8.98
N PHE A 131 2.81 4.95 -8.09
CA PHE A 131 1.53 5.58 -8.41
C PHE A 131 1.67 6.58 -9.57
N SER A 132 2.70 7.44 -9.54
CA SER A 132 2.96 8.43 -10.59
C SER A 132 3.27 7.82 -11.96
N GLN A 133 3.61 6.53 -12.02
CA GLN A 133 3.86 5.79 -13.25
C GLN A 133 2.62 5.06 -13.78
N ASN A 134 1.43 5.36 -13.25
CA ASN A 134 0.18 4.65 -13.56
C ASN A 134 0.28 3.14 -13.31
N ARG A 135 0.99 2.74 -12.24
CA ARG A 135 1.13 1.32 -11.84
C ARG A 135 0.27 1.01 -10.61
N PRO A 136 -0.46 -0.12 -10.61
CA PRO A 136 -1.29 -0.50 -9.49
C PRO A 136 -0.47 -0.59 -8.21
N VAL A 137 -0.95 0.05 -7.13
CA VAL A 137 -0.31 0.01 -5.82
C VAL A 137 -1.29 -0.53 -4.79
N TYR A 138 -0.86 -1.51 -4.01
CA TYR A 138 -1.64 -2.19 -2.97
C TYR A 138 -0.96 -2.03 -1.62
N GLY A 139 -1.74 -1.99 -0.54
CA GLY A 139 -1.22 -1.88 0.81
C GLY A 139 -1.51 -3.12 1.65
N TYR A 140 -0.74 -3.31 2.71
CA TYR A 140 -1.14 -4.10 3.85
C TYR A 140 -0.63 -3.48 5.14
N SER A 141 -1.32 -3.68 6.25
CA SER A 141 -0.92 -3.12 7.55
C SER A 141 -1.32 -4.05 8.67
N ASN A 142 -0.49 -4.14 9.73
CA ASN A 142 -0.86 -4.83 10.96
C ASN A 142 -1.80 -4.01 11.87
N ALA A 143 -2.03 -2.74 11.55
CA ALA A 143 -2.80 -1.84 12.39
C ALA A 143 -4.09 -1.45 11.67
N ARG A 144 -5.24 -2.02 12.06
CA ARG A 144 -6.56 -1.72 11.47
C ARG A 144 -7.15 -0.38 11.90
N LYS A 145 -6.79 0.10 13.09
CA LYS A 145 -7.33 1.34 13.69
C LYS A 145 -7.09 2.55 12.79
N SER A 146 -8.04 3.50 12.79
CA SER A 146 -7.93 4.74 12.04
C SER A 146 -6.70 5.56 12.45
N TYR A 147 -6.20 6.38 11.52
CA TYR A 147 -5.05 7.25 11.72
C TYR A 147 -5.21 8.14 12.96
N VAL A 148 -6.37 8.83 13.10
CA VAL A 148 -6.67 9.68 14.26
C VAL A 148 -6.56 8.93 15.59
N THR A 149 -7.02 7.67 15.63
CA THR A 149 -6.95 6.83 16.82
C THR A 149 -5.50 6.47 17.16
N ARG A 150 -4.69 6.19 16.14
CA ARG A 150 -3.25 5.91 16.31
C ARG A 150 -2.48 7.15 16.76
N VAL A 151 -2.78 8.32 16.20
CA VAL A 151 -2.17 9.59 16.63
C VAL A 151 -2.51 9.89 18.09
N ALA A 152 -3.77 9.74 18.50
CA ALA A 152 -4.18 9.93 19.89
C ALA A 152 -3.45 8.96 20.86
N ALA A 153 -3.27 7.70 20.45
CA ALA A 153 -2.54 6.72 21.24
C ALA A 153 -1.04 7.06 21.38
N ALA A 154 -0.43 7.66 20.37
CA ALA A 154 1.01 7.98 20.36
C ALA A 154 1.35 9.36 20.97
N ALA A 155 0.51 10.37 20.73
CA ALA A 155 0.76 11.76 21.10
C ALA A 155 -0.01 12.22 22.35
N GLY A 156 -0.94 11.41 22.85
CA GLY A 156 -1.86 11.75 23.93
C GLY A 156 -3.23 12.21 23.43
N PRO A 157 -4.17 12.51 24.35
CA PRO A 157 -5.54 12.88 24.00
C PRO A 157 -5.58 14.08 23.05
N LEU A 158 -6.35 13.95 21.97
CA LEU A 158 -6.55 15.03 20.99
C LEU A 158 -7.56 16.04 21.54
N GLN A 159 -7.26 17.32 21.34
CA GLN A 159 -8.22 18.39 21.60
C GLN A 159 -9.07 18.64 20.35
N HIS A 160 -10.10 19.49 20.47
CA HIS A 160 -10.91 19.91 19.33
C HIS A 160 -10.86 21.43 19.16
N ARG A 161 -10.69 21.87 17.91
CA ARG A 161 -10.76 23.27 17.47
C ARG A 161 -11.60 23.32 16.20
N ASP A 162 -12.62 24.17 16.16
CA ASP A 162 -13.52 24.32 15.00
C ASP A 162 -14.06 22.99 14.45
N GLY A 163 -14.39 22.06 15.36
CA GLY A 163 -14.90 20.73 15.01
C GLY A 163 -13.86 19.75 14.46
N ARG A 164 -12.56 20.07 14.52
CA ARG A 164 -11.47 19.20 14.06
C ARG A 164 -10.59 18.76 15.22
N PRO A 165 -10.10 17.50 15.21
CA PRO A 165 -9.13 17.07 16.19
C PRO A 165 -7.78 17.74 15.93
N VAL A 166 -7.14 18.20 17.00
CA VAL A 166 -5.80 18.79 16.99
C VAL A 166 -4.91 18.12 18.04
N ASP A 167 -3.61 18.05 17.77
CA ASP A 167 -2.62 17.58 18.73
C ASP A 167 -2.30 18.64 19.81
N ARG A 168 -1.35 18.33 20.70
CA ARG A 168 -0.91 19.23 21.78
C ARG A 168 -0.25 20.52 21.30
N ASP A 169 0.16 20.57 20.03
CA ASP A 169 0.80 21.73 19.40
C ASP A 169 -0.20 22.50 18.51
N ASP A 170 -1.52 22.28 18.69
CA ASP A 170 -2.62 22.82 17.90
C ASP A 170 -2.52 22.48 16.38
N ARG A 171 -1.83 21.40 16.01
CA ARG A 171 -1.79 20.93 14.61
C ARG A 171 -2.98 20.02 14.33
N ALA A 172 -3.65 20.27 13.21
CA ALA A 172 -4.77 19.45 12.77
C ALA A 172 -4.35 18.00 12.51
N VAL A 173 -5.16 17.06 12.98
CA VAL A 173 -5.01 15.63 12.73
C VAL A 173 -6.08 15.20 11.73
N GLU A 174 -5.68 14.48 10.69
CA GLU A 174 -6.63 13.96 9.71
C GLU A 174 -7.61 12.98 10.36
N ASN A 175 -8.91 13.18 10.12
CA ASN A 175 -9.99 12.36 10.65
C ASN A 175 -11.04 12.03 9.58
N PHE A 176 -10.57 11.35 8.53
CA PHE A 176 -11.40 10.85 7.43
C PHE A 176 -11.83 9.38 7.63
N ASP A 177 -11.65 8.85 8.85
CA ASP A 177 -11.79 7.42 9.17
C ASP A 177 -10.94 6.49 8.27
N LEU A 178 -9.82 7.01 7.79
CA LEU A 178 -8.84 6.27 7.00
C LEU A 178 -7.80 5.62 7.90
N ASN A 179 -7.22 4.52 7.42
CA ASN A 179 -6.20 3.80 8.16
C ASN A 179 -4.92 4.62 8.35
N ASP A 180 -4.48 5.33 7.32
CA ASP A 180 -3.30 6.19 7.31
C ASP A 180 -3.62 7.54 6.62
N ASN A 181 -2.60 8.38 6.41
CA ASN A 181 -2.73 9.67 5.72
C ASN A 181 -3.52 9.53 4.40
N LEU A 182 -4.39 10.50 4.12
CA LEU A 182 -5.28 10.47 2.95
C LEU A 182 -4.53 10.25 1.64
N MET A 183 -3.34 10.81 1.47
CA MET A 183 -2.58 10.69 0.21
C MET A 183 -2.16 9.25 -0.06
N ILE A 184 -1.86 8.49 1.00
CA ILE A 184 -1.47 7.07 0.91
C ILE A 184 -2.68 6.24 0.50
N VAL A 185 -3.79 6.40 1.24
CA VAL A 185 -4.98 5.57 1.06
C VAL A 185 -5.68 5.87 -0.25
N GLU A 186 -5.77 7.14 -0.64
CA GLU A 186 -6.41 7.55 -1.89
C GLU A 186 -5.56 7.23 -3.11
N ALA A 187 -4.22 7.26 -3.04
CA ALA A 187 -3.36 6.78 -4.14
C ALA A 187 -3.58 5.28 -4.42
N ILE A 188 -3.70 4.46 -3.36
CA ILE A 188 -4.03 3.04 -3.48
C ILE A 188 -5.39 2.86 -4.16
N ARG A 189 -6.43 3.51 -3.63
CA ARG A 189 -7.79 3.43 -4.20
C ARG A 189 -7.85 3.92 -5.64
N ALA A 190 -7.20 5.03 -5.96
CA ALA A 190 -7.19 5.61 -7.31
C ALA A 190 -6.50 4.69 -8.33
N SER A 191 -5.50 3.90 -7.90
CA SER A 191 -4.88 2.86 -8.74
C SER A 191 -5.73 1.57 -8.87
N GLY A 192 -6.88 1.52 -8.20
CA GLY A 192 -7.75 0.35 -8.06
C GLY A 192 -7.21 -0.71 -7.09
N GLY A 193 -6.22 -0.36 -6.26
CA GLY A 193 -5.70 -1.23 -5.22
C GLY A 193 -6.49 -1.13 -3.93
N GLU A 194 -6.16 -2.00 -2.98
CA GLU A 194 -6.78 -2.05 -1.65
C GLU A 194 -5.70 -2.22 -0.56
N ILE A 195 -6.08 -1.95 0.70
CA ILE A 195 -5.25 -2.19 1.87
C ILE A 195 -5.77 -3.44 2.58
N ALA A 196 -4.94 -4.48 2.66
CA ALA A 196 -5.26 -5.68 3.42
C ALA A 196 -4.83 -5.56 4.89
N PHE A 197 -5.54 -6.28 5.74
CA PHE A 197 -5.26 -6.38 7.17
C PHE A 197 -5.24 -7.85 7.57
N PRO A 198 -4.67 -8.22 8.74
CA PRO A 198 -4.83 -9.55 9.28
C PRO A 198 -6.32 -9.91 9.43
N PRO A 199 -6.67 -11.22 9.39
CA PRO A 199 -8.02 -11.67 9.72
C PRO A 199 -8.49 -11.11 11.07
N GLU A 200 -9.80 -10.80 11.18
CA GLU A 200 -10.39 -10.33 12.44
C GLU A 200 -10.07 -11.28 13.60
N GLY A 201 -9.76 -10.72 14.77
CA GLY A 201 -9.29 -11.49 15.94
C GLY A 201 -7.77 -11.73 15.97
N GLN A 202 -7.06 -11.43 14.89
CA GLN A 202 -5.58 -11.28 14.87
C GLN A 202 -5.15 -9.81 14.75
N ASP A 203 -6.11 -8.88 14.82
CA ASP A 203 -5.91 -7.43 14.86
C ASP A 203 -5.30 -7.03 16.19
N ALA A 204 -4.04 -7.36 16.33
CA ALA A 204 -3.30 -7.08 17.53
C ALA A 204 -2.39 -5.89 17.23
N PHE A 205 -2.70 -4.77 17.88
CA PHE A 205 -1.65 -3.88 18.37
C PHE A 205 -0.58 -4.67 19.18
N ALA A 206 -0.87 -5.93 19.56
CA ALA A 206 0.05 -6.90 20.15
C ALA A 206 0.84 -7.78 19.14
N SER A 207 0.51 -7.80 17.84
CA SER A 207 1.42 -8.37 16.83
C SER A 207 2.39 -7.28 16.42
N THR A 208 3.44 -7.13 17.22
CA THR A 208 4.60 -6.27 16.94
C THR A 208 5.43 -6.78 15.76
N ALA A 209 5.05 -7.91 15.16
CA ALA A 209 5.75 -8.53 14.05
C ALA A 209 5.59 -7.68 12.79
N LEU A 210 6.57 -6.80 12.56
CA LEU A 210 6.66 -5.91 11.41
C LEU A 210 6.54 -6.65 10.07
N GLU A 211 6.98 -7.93 10.04
CA GLU A 211 6.89 -8.78 8.85
C GLU A 211 5.45 -8.95 8.33
N THR A 212 4.46 -8.93 9.22
CA THR A 212 3.01 -8.96 8.93
C THR A 212 2.61 -9.96 7.83
N ILE A 213 3.13 -11.18 7.88
CA ILE A 213 2.92 -12.20 6.83
C ILE A 213 1.44 -12.50 6.56
N PRO A 214 0.53 -12.60 7.56
CA PRO A 214 -0.89 -12.81 7.28
C PRO A 214 -1.53 -11.72 6.42
N ALA A 215 -1.26 -10.45 6.71
CA ALA A 215 -1.80 -9.34 5.92
C ALA A 215 -1.13 -9.26 4.54
N PHE A 216 0.17 -9.59 4.44
CA PHE A 216 0.86 -9.69 3.16
C PHE A 216 0.22 -10.75 2.24
N ARG A 217 -0.05 -11.96 2.76
CA ARG A 217 -0.77 -13.01 2.01
C ARG A 217 -2.17 -12.56 1.61
N ALA A 218 -2.91 -11.93 2.53
CA ALA A 218 -4.24 -11.38 2.22
C ALA A 218 -4.18 -10.32 1.10
N CYS A 219 -3.14 -9.48 1.08
CA CYS A 219 -2.91 -8.52 0.01
C CYS A 219 -2.64 -9.20 -1.34
N LEU A 220 -1.80 -10.24 -1.36
CA LEU A 220 -1.54 -11.01 -2.58
C LEU A 220 -2.79 -11.74 -3.08
N GLU A 221 -3.73 -12.12 -2.22
CA GLU A 221 -5.02 -12.65 -2.65
C GLU A 221 -5.88 -11.61 -3.38
N ILE A 222 -5.87 -10.36 -2.90
CA ILE A 222 -6.56 -9.25 -3.58
C ILE A 222 -5.91 -9.01 -4.95
N VAL A 223 -4.58 -8.98 -5.00
CA VAL A 223 -3.83 -8.85 -6.25
C VAL A 223 -4.20 -9.98 -7.21
N ARG A 224 -4.16 -11.24 -6.75
CA ARG A 224 -4.47 -12.41 -7.56
C ARG A 224 -5.84 -12.33 -8.22
N ARG A 225 -6.89 -11.95 -7.48
CA ARG A 225 -8.25 -11.79 -8.02
C ARG A 225 -8.38 -10.77 -9.16
N ARG A 226 -7.42 -9.84 -9.28
CA ARG A 226 -7.41 -8.81 -10.33
C ARG A 226 -6.59 -9.21 -11.55
N PHE A 227 -5.66 -10.14 -11.41
CA PHE A 227 -4.73 -10.54 -12.48
C PHE A 227 -4.82 -12.01 -12.90
N HIS A 228 -5.63 -12.81 -12.20
CA HIS A 228 -5.97 -14.21 -12.49
C HIS A 228 -7.49 -14.39 -12.37
#